data_AF-A0A9W8JD54-F1
#
_entry.id   AF-A0A9W8JD54-F1
#
_cell.length_a   1.000
_cell.length_b   1.000
_cell.length_c   1.000
_cell.angle_alpha   90.00
_cell.angle_beta   90.00
_cell.angle_gamma   90.00
#
_symmetry.space_group_name_H-M   'P 1'
#
loop_
_entity.id
_entity.type
_entity.pdbx_description
1 polymer ?
#
loop_
_entity_poly.entity_id
_entity_poly.type
_entity_poly.pdbx_seq_one_letter_code
_entity_poly.pdbx_strand_id
1 'polypeptide(L)'
;MDVYGNDILPSPSNISAHTLFTKTSDEAEFYLSSARMELKGVEALELMRSMMDEMFVGDDIATRRITEYLHELAEIIKELGEMLMKVKEGCKPEVFYHETRPWFRGEDSSSEGGEKWVFEGLEMHESLSRPTELSGASAGQSALVHALDVFLGVDQFSHSAASPSPSASSTDARPSGAPRSQNGSAKQPRSTFLKRMQGYMPRHHRAFLNHLANTPRPLRDFVLTKSQEGGASGEEQKSGGDSDGQKVLEAYNGAVQALKVFRDKHMIIVALYIIGPARRTPAGSVPSTGSSGTRASKEKEAKREPLKGTGGTDLVKFLKSVRDQTKDALLSDEGSRV
;
A
#
# COMPACT_ATOMS: atom_id res chain seq x y z
N MET A 1 27.36 16.91 -11.74
CA MET A 1 27.04 17.49 -13.05
C MET A 1 27.58 16.58 -14.14
N ASP A 2 26.90 16.50 -15.27
CA ASP A 2 27.40 15.80 -16.46
C ASP A 2 28.59 16.54 -17.08
N VAL A 3 29.13 16.01 -18.20
CA VAL A 3 30.23 16.64 -18.93
C VAL A 3 29.90 18.03 -19.51
N TYR A 4 28.65 18.47 -19.40
CA TYR A 4 28.13 19.74 -19.89
C TYR A 4 27.70 20.71 -18.77
N GLY A 5 27.90 20.36 -17.50
CA GLY A 5 27.53 21.22 -16.38
C GLY A 5 26.03 21.18 -16.02
N ASN A 6 25.28 20.21 -16.53
CA ASN A 6 23.90 20.00 -16.10
C ASN A 6 23.86 19.15 -14.83
N ASP A 7 22.88 19.39 -13.96
CA ASP A 7 22.61 18.49 -12.85
C ASP A 7 22.27 17.09 -13.37
N ILE A 8 22.97 16.08 -12.84
CA ILE A 8 22.69 14.69 -13.18
C ILE A 8 21.39 14.33 -12.45
N LEU A 9 20.31 14.23 -13.21
CA LEU A 9 19.04 13.77 -12.65
C LEU A 9 19.17 12.34 -12.10
N PRO A 10 18.56 12.05 -10.94
CA PRO A 10 18.50 10.69 -10.43
C PRO A 10 17.87 9.73 -11.44
N SER A 11 18.52 8.61 -11.67
CA SER A 11 18.09 7.50 -12.51
C SER A 11 18.26 6.19 -11.73
N PRO A 12 17.59 5.11 -12.14
CA PRO A 12 17.73 3.82 -11.46
C PRO A 12 19.17 3.30 -11.35
N SER A 13 20.08 3.77 -12.22
CA SER A 13 21.48 3.33 -12.31
C SER A 13 22.49 4.27 -11.65
N ASN A 14 22.09 5.49 -11.24
CA ASN A 14 23.03 6.49 -10.72
C ASN A 14 22.75 6.94 -9.27
N ILE A 15 21.91 6.19 -8.55
CA ILE A 15 21.57 6.46 -7.14
C ILE A 15 22.29 5.51 -6.17
N SER A 16 22.55 6.00 -4.96
CA SER A 16 23.15 5.22 -3.86
C SER A 16 22.51 5.58 -2.52
N ALA A 17 22.54 4.64 -1.57
CA ALA A 17 22.05 4.88 -0.22
C ALA A 17 23.13 5.59 0.61
N HIS A 18 22.78 6.71 1.24
CA HIS A 18 23.73 7.52 2.02
C HIS A 18 23.93 7.00 3.46
N THR A 19 22.89 6.43 4.06
CA THR A 19 22.90 5.98 5.46
C THR A 19 22.32 4.59 5.57
N LEU A 20 23.07 3.71 6.23
CA LEU A 20 22.75 2.29 6.43
C LEU A 20 23.00 1.95 7.91
N PHE A 21 22.06 1.29 8.56
CA PHE A 21 22.21 0.86 9.95
C PHE A 21 23.15 -0.34 10.08
N THR A 22 23.01 -1.30 9.18
CA THR A 22 23.79 -2.55 9.16
C THR A 22 25.05 -2.43 8.30
N LYS A 23 25.11 -1.43 7.42
CA LYS A 23 26.17 -1.24 6.40
C LYS A 23 26.29 -2.42 5.41
N THR A 24 25.28 -3.28 5.33
CA THR A 24 25.25 -4.41 4.40
C THR A 24 24.83 -3.95 3.00
N SER A 25 25.29 -4.68 1.98
CA SER A 25 24.80 -4.51 0.61
C SER A 25 23.31 -4.84 0.50
N ASP A 26 22.82 -5.79 1.28
CA ASP A 26 21.43 -6.23 1.29
C ASP A 26 20.48 -5.13 1.79
N GLU A 27 20.85 -4.39 2.84
CA GLU A 27 20.11 -3.21 3.29
C GLU A 27 20.09 -2.13 2.22
N ALA A 28 21.25 -1.84 1.61
CA ALA A 28 21.35 -0.86 0.54
C ALA A 28 20.46 -1.24 -0.65
N GLU A 29 20.48 -2.51 -1.07
CA GLU A 29 19.65 -2.97 -2.17
C GLU A 29 18.16 -2.92 -1.84
N PHE A 30 17.75 -3.20 -0.59
CA PHE A 30 16.35 -3.04 -0.18
C PHE A 30 15.85 -1.59 -0.33
N TYR A 31 16.67 -0.62 0.09
CA TYR A 31 16.37 0.81 -0.11
C TYR A 31 16.37 1.19 -1.58
N LEU A 32 17.39 0.78 -2.33
CA LEU A 32 17.56 1.13 -3.74
C LEU A 32 16.46 0.51 -4.61
N SER A 33 16.06 -0.74 -4.37
CA SER A 33 14.92 -1.37 -5.04
C SER A 33 13.65 -0.53 -4.87
N SER A 34 13.37 -0.07 -3.65
CA SER A 34 12.21 0.80 -3.37
C SER A 34 12.33 2.16 -4.08
N ALA A 35 13.51 2.80 -4.01
CA ALA A 35 13.76 4.09 -4.66
C ALA A 35 13.69 4.03 -6.19
N ARG A 36 14.21 2.97 -6.81
CA ARG A 36 14.14 2.73 -8.26
C ARG A 36 12.70 2.60 -8.73
N MET A 37 11.85 1.92 -7.94
CA MET A 37 10.42 1.83 -8.24
C MET A 37 9.72 3.20 -8.16
N GLU A 38 10.03 4.02 -7.15
CA GLU A 38 9.49 5.38 -7.05
C GLU A 38 9.93 6.27 -8.24
N LEU A 39 11.18 6.15 -8.69
CA LEU A 39 11.67 6.85 -9.89
C LEU A 39 10.94 6.40 -11.16
N LYS A 40 10.74 5.09 -11.34
CA LYS A 40 9.96 4.56 -12.48
C LYS A 40 8.49 5.02 -12.42
N GLY A 41 7.96 5.21 -11.21
CA GLY A 41 6.62 5.72 -10.97
C GLY A 41 6.35 7.13 -11.51
N VAL A 42 7.38 7.92 -11.82
CA VAL A 42 7.22 9.24 -12.45
C VAL A 42 6.49 9.12 -13.79
N GLU A 43 6.83 8.12 -14.61
CA GLU A 43 6.15 7.87 -15.88
C GLU A 43 4.65 7.59 -15.68
N ALA A 44 4.30 6.83 -14.63
CA ALA A 44 2.89 6.59 -14.30
C ALA A 44 2.17 7.88 -13.90
N LEU A 45 2.80 8.75 -13.10
CA LEU A 45 2.21 10.03 -12.71
C LEU A 45 2.04 10.99 -13.90
N GLU A 46 2.95 10.96 -14.87
CA GLU A 46 2.84 11.74 -16.11
C GLU A 46 1.66 11.27 -16.96
N LEU A 47 1.47 9.95 -17.11
CA LEU A 47 0.30 9.39 -17.80
C LEU A 47 -1.01 9.73 -17.08
N MET A 48 -1.04 9.68 -15.74
CA MET A 48 -2.21 10.11 -14.97
C MET A 48 -2.58 11.56 -15.28
N ARG A 49 -1.59 12.46 -15.32
CA ARG A 49 -1.80 13.86 -15.68
C ARG A 49 -2.35 14.00 -17.10
N SER A 50 -1.73 13.36 -18.08
CA SER A 50 -2.18 13.40 -19.47
C SER A 50 -3.61 12.88 -19.63
N MET A 51 -3.96 11.78 -18.96
CA MET A 51 -5.33 11.26 -18.96
C MET A 51 -6.33 12.22 -18.31
N MET A 52 -5.96 12.92 -17.23
CA MET A 52 -6.84 13.94 -16.63
C MET A 52 -7.14 15.09 -17.60
N ASP A 53 -6.15 15.52 -18.38
CA ASP A 53 -6.32 16.54 -19.41
C ASP A 53 -7.24 16.03 -20.55
N GLU A 54 -7.04 14.80 -21.01
CA GLU A 54 -7.89 14.19 -22.06
C GLU A 54 -9.33 13.95 -21.60
N MET A 55 -9.53 13.52 -20.34
CA MET A 55 -10.88 13.39 -19.75
C MET A 55 -11.62 14.72 -19.66
N PHE A 56 -10.89 15.85 -19.61
CA PHE A 56 -11.49 17.17 -19.69
C PHE A 56 -12.04 17.47 -21.09
N VAL A 57 -11.34 17.04 -22.15
CA VAL A 57 -11.76 17.17 -23.55
C VAL A 57 -12.96 16.26 -23.85
N GLY A 58 -12.83 14.96 -23.58
CA GLY A 58 -13.93 13.99 -23.57
C GLY A 58 -14.52 13.56 -24.93
N ASP A 59 -13.89 13.91 -26.04
CA ASP A 59 -14.28 13.47 -27.38
C ASP A 59 -13.74 12.05 -27.72
N ASP A 60 -14.05 11.56 -28.92
CA ASP A 60 -13.62 10.23 -29.36
C ASP A 60 -12.10 10.12 -29.53
N ILE A 61 -11.42 11.22 -29.89
CA ILE A 61 -9.96 11.25 -30.03
C ILE A 61 -9.31 11.14 -28.65
N ALA A 62 -9.81 11.90 -27.68
CA ALA A 62 -9.39 11.83 -26.29
C ALA A 62 -9.61 10.41 -25.72
N THR A 63 -10.73 9.78 -26.05
CA THR A 63 -11.03 8.40 -25.62
C THR A 63 -10.00 7.39 -26.16
N ARG A 64 -9.60 7.53 -27.43
CA ARG A 64 -8.53 6.69 -28.02
C ARG A 64 -7.18 6.93 -27.36
N ARG A 65 -6.81 8.19 -27.08
CA ARG A 65 -5.56 8.51 -26.36
C ARG A 65 -5.55 7.95 -24.94
N ILE A 66 -6.66 8.07 -24.21
CA ILE A 66 -6.80 7.48 -22.88
C ILE A 66 -6.62 5.96 -22.94
N THR A 67 -7.15 5.31 -23.98
CA THR A 67 -6.96 3.86 -24.20
C THR A 67 -5.48 3.51 -24.34
N GLU A 68 -4.72 4.26 -25.16
CA GLU A 68 -3.28 4.09 -25.32
C GLU A 68 -2.53 4.32 -23.99
N TYR A 69 -2.84 5.40 -23.28
CA TYR A 69 -2.24 5.72 -21.98
C TYR A 69 -2.54 4.67 -20.91
N LEU A 70 -3.71 4.02 -20.95
CA LEU A 70 -4.05 2.94 -20.03
C LEU A 70 -3.26 1.66 -20.31
N HIS A 71 -3.00 1.35 -21.59
CA HIS A 71 -2.10 0.25 -21.95
C HIS A 71 -0.67 0.53 -21.48
N GLU A 72 -0.16 1.75 -21.71
CA GLU A 72 1.16 2.16 -21.23
C GLU A 72 1.26 2.11 -19.70
N LEU A 73 0.24 2.61 -18.99
CA LEU A 73 0.17 2.54 -17.54
C LEU A 73 0.19 1.08 -17.05
N ALA A 74 -0.53 0.17 -17.72
CA ALA A 74 -0.51 -1.25 -17.40
C ALA A 74 0.89 -1.86 -17.55
N GLU A 75 1.64 -1.50 -18.60
CA GLU A 75 3.03 -1.94 -18.78
C GLU A 75 3.96 -1.38 -17.69
N ILE A 76 3.83 -0.10 -17.32
CA ILE A 76 4.60 0.49 -16.22
C ILE A 76 4.32 -0.25 -14.90
N ILE A 77 3.06 -0.55 -14.58
CA ILE A 77 2.70 -1.29 -13.37
C ILE A 77 3.28 -2.73 -13.40
N LYS A 78 3.30 -3.38 -14.56
CA LYS A 78 3.96 -4.70 -14.72
C LYS A 78 5.45 -4.61 -14.44
N GLU A 79 6.13 -3.59 -15.00
CA GLU A 79 7.56 -3.32 -14.79
C GLU A 79 7.87 -3.05 -13.32
N LEU A 80 7.08 -2.21 -12.63
CA LEU A 80 7.20 -1.99 -11.18
C LEU A 80 7.14 -3.32 -10.41
N GLY A 81 6.27 -4.24 -10.82
CA GLY A 81 6.19 -5.57 -10.24
C GLY A 81 7.43 -6.42 -10.51
N GLU A 82 8.02 -6.34 -11.70
CA GLU A 82 9.28 -7.02 -12.01
C GLU A 82 10.45 -6.46 -11.19
N MET A 83 10.54 -5.13 -11.08
CA MET A 83 11.53 -4.46 -10.22
C MET A 83 11.40 -4.91 -8.77
N LEU A 84 10.17 -4.99 -8.24
CA LEU A 84 9.91 -5.51 -6.91
C LEU A 84 10.44 -6.95 -6.73
N MET A 85 10.29 -7.80 -7.75
CA MET A 85 10.78 -9.18 -7.69
C MET A 85 12.31 -9.28 -7.79
N LYS A 86 12.98 -8.31 -8.42
CA LYS A 86 14.45 -8.26 -8.55
C LYS A 86 15.18 -7.96 -7.24
N VAL A 87 14.48 -7.50 -6.19
CA VAL A 87 15.07 -7.30 -4.85
C VAL A 87 15.80 -8.55 -4.34
N LYS A 88 15.36 -9.75 -4.75
CA LYS A 88 16.00 -11.04 -4.42
C LYS A 88 17.41 -11.22 -4.94
N GLU A 89 17.82 -10.43 -5.93
CA GLU A 89 19.13 -10.56 -6.57
C GLU A 89 20.23 -9.94 -5.72
N GLY A 90 19.92 -8.90 -4.94
CA GLY A 90 20.90 -8.23 -4.07
C GLY A 90 20.50 -8.09 -2.60
N CYS A 91 19.31 -8.55 -2.19
CA CYS A 91 18.87 -8.57 -0.80
C CYS A 91 18.36 -9.96 -0.41
N LYS A 92 19.09 -10.66 0.46
CA LYS A 92 18.74 -12.00 0.94
C LYS A 92 17.63 -11.93 1.99
N PRO A 93 16.59 -12.80 1.90
CA PRO A 93 15.51 -12.83 2.87
C PRO A 93 15.94 -12.96 4.35
N GLU A 94 16.94 -13.78 4.64
CA GLU A 94 17.43 -13.98 6.01
C GLU A 94 18.13 -12.73 6.56
N VAL A 95 18.99 -12.09 5.76
CA VAL A 95 19.69 -10.86 6.15
C VAL A 95 18.69 -9.74 6.38
N PHE A 96 17.75 -9.57 5.45
CA PHE A 96 16.67 -8.60 5.63
C PHE A 96 15.89 -8.84 6.92
N TYR A 97 15.43 -10.07 7.17
CA TYR A 97 14.56 -10.35 8.31
C TYR A 97 15.26 -10.20 9.66
N HIS A 98 16.51 -10.66 9.76
CA HIS A 98 17.24 -10.73 11.03
C HIS A 98 18.09 -9.49 11.32
N GLU A 99 18.63 -8.82 10.30
CA GLU A 99 19.58 -7.72 10.48
C GLU A 99 18.96 -6.37 10.12
N THR A 100 18.23 -6.27 9.01
CA THR A 100 17.68 -5.00 8.53
C THR A 100 16.34 -4.65 9.18
N ARG A 101 15.36 -5.55 9.10
CA ARG A 101 13.98 -5.34 9.55
C ARG A 101 13.84 -4.92 11.02
N PRO A 102 14.68 -5.37 11.99
CA PRO A 102 14.59 -4.88 13.36
C PRO A 102 14.67 -3.35 13.48
N TRP A 103 15.44 -2.69 12.62
CA TRP A 103 15.57 -1.23 12.59
C TRP A 103 14.31 -0.51 12.09
N PHE A 104 13.36 -1.21 11.47
CA PHE A 104 12.12 -0.61 10.95
C PHE A 104 10.94 -0.77 11.91
N ARG A 105 11.15 -1.37 13.08
CA ARG A 105 10.11 -1.59 14.07
C ARG A 105 9.75 -0.27 14.76
N GLY A 106 8.49 0.12 14.65
CA GLY A 106 7.93 1.23 15.43
C GLY A 106 7.55 0.80 16.84
N GLU A 107 7.13 1.78 17.66
CA GLU A 107 6.65 1.56 19.02
C GLU A 107 5.47 0.56 19.05
N ASP A 108 4.61 0.58 18.02
CA ASP A 108 3.41 -0.25 17.91
C ASP A 108 3.65 -1.68 17.38
N SER A 109 4.90 -2.04 17.12
CA SER A 109 5.26 -3.35 16.55
C SER A 109 5.37 -4.47 17.60
N SER A 110 5.55 -4.10 18.87
CA SER A 110 5.61 -5.04 20.01
C SER A 110 4.20 -5.47 20.46
N SER A 111 4.08 -6.68 21.02
CA SER A 111 2.83 -7.14 21.65
C SER A 111 2.49 -6.29 22.88
N GLU A 112 1.25 -6.41 23.37
CA GLU A 112 0.79 -5.70 24.56
C GLU A 112 1.77 -5.93 25.74
N GLY A 113 2.37 -4.85 26.24
CA GLY A 113 3.39 -4.88 27.30
C GLY A 113 4.82 -4.51 26.87
N GLY A 114 5.07 -4.22 25.58
CA GLY A 114 6.35 -3.66 25.14
C GLY A 114 6.63 -2.28 25.73
N GLU A 115 7.91 -1.99 25.99
CA GLU A 115 8.35 -0.66 26.44
C GLU A 115 8.03 0.39 25.38
N LYS A 116 7.43 1.49 25.83
CA LYS A 116 7.11 2.64 24.97
C LYS A 116 8.32 3.57 24.90
N TRP A 117 8.47 4.25 23.77
CA TRP A 117 9.46 5.28 23.59
C TRP A 117 9.16 6.46 24.52
N VAL A 118 10.19 6.86 25.26
CA VAL A 118 10.21 8.06 26.08
C VAL A 118 10.87 9.16 25.25
N PHE A 119 10.15 10.26 25.08
CA PHE A 119 10.64 11.45 24.41
C PHE A 119 11.04 12.46 25.48
N GLU A 120 12.28 12.36 25.94
CA GLU A 120 12.85 13.25 26.96
C GLU A 120 12.80 14.73 26.51
N GLY A 121 12.38 15.62 27.41
CA GLY A 121 12.31 17.06 27.16
C GLY A 121 11.00 17.55 26.55
N LEU A 122 10.02 16.69 26.27
CA LEU A 122 8.68 17.12 25.82
C LEU A 122 8.00 18.01 26.87
N GLU A 123 8.15 17.66 28.15
CA GLU A 123 7.62 18.41 29.29
C GLU A 123 8.21 19.83 29.40
N MET A 124 9.35 20.10 28.75
CA MET A 124 9.99 21.41 28.75
C MET A 124 9.39 22.37 27.71
N HIS A 125 8.52 21.88 26.83
CA HIS A 125 7.95 22.64 25.73
C HIS A 125 6.42 22.46 25.66
N GLU A 126 5.67 23.37 26.27
CA GLU A 126 4.20 23.32 26.33
C GLU A 126 3.50 23.26 24.96
N SER A 127 4.17 23.71 23.89
CA SER A 127 3.64 23.65 22.51
C SER A 127 3.81 22.28 21.84
N LEU A 128 4.60 21.37 22.42
CA LEU A 128 4.87 20.06 21.86
C LEU A 128 4.00 19.00 22.54
N SER A 129 3.25 18.26 21.73
CA SER A 129 2.53 17.07 22.17
C SER A 129 3.31 15.80 21.87
N ARG A 130 3.15 14.76 22.69
CA ARG A 130 3.70 13.43 22.40
C ARG A 130 3.22 12.95 21.01
N PRO A 131 4.14 12.53 20.12
CA PRO A 131 3.75 11.97 18.83
C PRO A 131 2.87 10.73 19.00
N THR A 132 1.80 10.65 18.21
CA THR A 132 0.85 9.52 18.25
C THR A 132 1.10 8.52 17.12
N GLU A 133 1.75 8.95 16.05
CA GLU A 133 2.03 8.16 14.86
C GLU A 133 3.47 7.62 14.93
N LEU A 134 3.63 6.48 15.60
CA LEU A 134 4.91 5.82 15.87
C LEU A 134 5.00 4.43 15.23
N SER A 135 4.25 4.20 14.15
CA SER A 135 4.32 2.97 13.38
C SER A 135 5.66 2.84 12.65
N GLY A 136 6.11 1.60 12.53
CA GLY A 136 7.32 1.28 11.77
C GLY A 136 7.18 1.57 10.27
N ALA A 137 8.32 1.65 9.59
CA ALA A 137 8.34 1.88 8.15
C ALA A 137 7.62 0.76 7.39
N SER A 138 6.81 1.12 6.39
CA SER A 138 6.14 0.14 5.54
C SER A 138 5.91 0.66 4.13
N ALA A 139 5.80 -0.25 3.15
CA ALA A 139 5.44 0.10 1.78
C ALA A 139 4.10 0.83 1.66
N GLY A 140 3.22 0.72 2.67
CA GLY A 140 1.97 1.49 2.75
C GLY A 140 2.18 3.00 2.89
N GLN A 141 3.40 3.47 3.16
CA GLN A 141 3.78 4.88 3.24
C GLN A 141 4.26 5.44 1.89
N SER A 142 4.33 4.62 0.83
CA SER A 142 4.59 5.08 -0.54
C SER A 142 3.40 5.88 -1.08
N ALA A 143 3.64 7.09 -1.58
CA ALA A 143 2.59 7.90 -2.20
C ALA A 143 2.20 7.35 -3.58
N LEU A 144 3.14 6.77 -4.33
CA LEU A 144 2.90 6.19 -5.64
C LEU A 144 1.85 5.07 -5.59
N VAL A 145 1.95 4.17 -4.60
CA VAL A 145 0.97 3.08 -4.43
C VAL A 145 -0.43 3.64 -4.19
N HIS A 146 -0.57 4.71 -3.40
CA HIS A 146 -1.87 5.36 -3.17
C HIS A 146 -2.35 6.12 -4.40
N ALA A 147 -1.45 6.74 -5.16
CA ALA A 147 -1.81 7.46 -6.38
C ALA A 147 -2.40 6.52 -7.43
N LEU A 148 -1.79 5.34 -7.63
CA LEU A 148 -2.34 4.28 -8.49
C LEU A 148 -3.73 3.83 -8.00
N ASP A 149 -3.88 3.64 -6.69
CA ASP A 149 -5.13 3.20 -6.10
C ASP A 149 -6.28 4.21 -6.34
N VAL A 150 -6.00 5.47 -6.03
CA VAL A 150 -6.96 6.58 -6.15
C VAL A 150 -7.28 6.85 -7.62
N PHE A 151 -6.27 6.91 -8.49
CA PHE A 151 -6.47 7.23 -9.91
C PHE A 151 -7.30 6.18 -10.63
N LEU A 152 -7.03 4.89 -10.39
CA LEU A 152 -7.83 3.80 -10.95
C LEU A 152 -9.18 3.61 -10.21
N GLY A 153 -9.44 4.36 -9.14
CA GLY A 153 -10.67 4.26 -8.35
C GLY A 153 -10.80 2.92 -7.63
N VAL A 154 -9.69 2.27 -7.27
CA VAL A 154 -9.69 1.00 -6.52
C VAL A 154 -9.61 1.23 -5.00
N ASP A 155 -9.29 2.45 -4.58
CA ASP A 155 -9.13 2.85 -3.18
C ASP A 155 -10.42 2.67 -2.37
N GLN A 156 -11.58 2.91 -2.98
CA GLN A 156 -12.90 2.64 -2.39
C GLN A 156 -13.09 1.17 -1.95
N PHE A 157 -12.39 0.24 -2.59
CA PHE A 157 -12.39 -1.18 -2.24
C PHE A 157 -11.24 -1.51 -1.27
N SER A 158 -10.01 -1.03 -1.54
CA SER A 158 -8.82 -1.36 -0.75
C SER A 158 -8.71 -0.64 0.60
N HIS A 159 -9.39 0.50 0.77
CA HIS A 159 -9.33 1.34 1.97
C HIS A 159 -10.58 1.27 2.85
N SER A 160 -11.60 0.45 2.55
CA SER A 160 -12.88 0.50 3.27
C SER A 160 -13.09 -0.62 4.31
N ALA A 161 -12.44 -1.79 4.17
CA ALA A 161 -12.77 -2.96 5.00
C ALA A 161 -11.61 -3.59 5.78
N ALA A 162 -10.38 -3.10 5.66
CA ALA A 162 -9.25 -3.59 6.45
C ALA A 162 -9.22 -2.97 7.87
N SER A 163 -10.30 -3.12 8.64
CA SER A 163 -10.29 -2.81 10.07
C SER A 163 -9.64 -3.96 10.84
N PRO A 164 -8.61 -3.72 11.67
CA PRO A 164 -8.11 -4.75 12.58
C PRO A 164 -9.23 -5.08 13.58
N SER A 165 -9.69 -6.33 13.56
CA SER A 165 -10.69 -6.83 14.51
C SER A 165 -10.20 -6.64 15.95
N PRO A 166 -11.05 -6.18 16.89
CA PRO A 166 -10.65 -6.01 18.28
C PRO A 166 -10.39 -7.38 18.93
N SER A 167 -9.29 -7.51 19.66
CA SER A 167 -9.15 -8.52 20.71
C SER A 167 -10.24 -8.26 21.76
N ALA A 168 -11.34 -8.99 21.68
CA ALA A 168 -12.36 -8.97 22.72
C ALA A 168 -11.89 -9.84 23.90
N SER A 169 -11.25 -9.23 24.89
CA SER A 169 -11.32 -9.73 26.27
C SER A 169 -12.55 -9.10 26.93
N SER A 170 -13.71 -9.71 26.69
CA SER A 170 -14.88 -9.46 27.53
C SER A 170 -14.91 -10.51 28.64
N THR A 171 -14.21 -10.21 29.73
CA THR A 171 -14.51 -10.81 31.03
C THR A 171 -14.93 -9.67 31.92
N ASP A 172 -16.23 -9.52 32.13
CA ASP A 172 -16.78 -9.29 33.46
C ASP A 172 -18.32 -9.34 33.39
N ALA A 173 -18.83 -10.52 33.73
CA ALA A 173 -20.20 -10.69 34.17
C ALA A 173 -20.25 -10.44 35.68
N ARG A 174 -20.82 -9.31 36.10
CA ARG A 174 -21.40 -9.16 37.44
C ARG A 174 -22.65 -8.28 37.39
N PRO A 175 -23.79 -8.73 37.94
CA PRO A 175 -25.00 -7.93 38.02
C PRO A 175 -25.05 -7.23 39.39
N SER A 176 -25.22 -5.91 39.43
CA SER A 176 -25.82 -5.21 40.58
C SER A 176 -26.20 -3.79 40.14
N GLY A 177 -27.47 -3.44 40.33
CA GLY A 177 -28.10 -2.27 39.74
C GLY A 177 -27.83 -0.94 40.43
N ALA A 178 -27.77 0.11 39.61
CA ALA A 178 -28.22 1.48 39.90
C ALA A 178 -28.26 2.29 38.56
N PRO A 179 -29.17 3.25 38.37
CA PRO A 179 -29.33 3.95 37.09
C PRO A 179 -28.57 5.29 37.05
N ARG A 180 -27.98 5.59 35.87
CA ARG A 180 -27.79 6.91 35.21
C ARG A 180 -26.38 7.11 34.63
N SER A 181 -26.29 7.27 33.31
CA SER A 181 -26.13 8.58 32.66
C SER A 181 -25.77 8.34 31.19
N GLN A 182 -26.66 8.73 30.27
CA GLN A 182 -26.40 8.71 28.84
C GLN A 182 -25.46 9.87 28.50
N ASN A 183 -24.18 9.58 28.30
CA ASN A 183 -23.31 10.40 27.47
C ASN A 183 -22.73 9.49 26.38
N GLY A 184 -23.51 9.36 25.30
CA GLY A 184 -23.09 8.65 24.09
C GLY A 184 -22.06 9.48 23.34
N SER A 185 -20.77 9.31 23.67
CA SER A 185 -19.71 9.70 22.74
C SER A 185 -19.78 8.73 21.56
N ALA A 186 -20.37 9.18 20.45
CA ALA A 186 -20.35 8.46 19.18
C ALA A 186 -18.89 8.09 18.85
N LYS A 187 -18.55 6.79 18.89
CA LYS A 187 -17.23 6.29 18.50
C LYS A 187 -17.03 6.63 17.02
N GLN A 188 -16.14 7.59 16.76
CA GLN A 188 -15.66 7.91 15.42
C GLN A 188 -15.19 6.63 14.72
N PRO A 189 -15.58 6.37 13.45
CA PRO A 189 -15.08 5.22 12.71
C PRO A 189 -13.56 5.31 12.59
N ARG A 190 -12.85 4.27 13.02
CA ARG A 190 -11.39 4.23 12.95
C ARG A 190 -10.96 4.27 11.48
N SER A 191 -10.10 5.23 11.14
CA SER A 191 -9.43 5.34 9.84
C SER A 191 -8.74 4.02 9.47
N THR A 192 -8.87 3.58 8.22
CA THR A 192 -8.24 2.34 7.75
C THR A 192 -6.72 2.45 7.70
N PHE A 193 -6.03 1.30 7.75
CA PHE A 193 -4.57 1.27 7.84
C PHE A 193 -3.88 2.14 6.78
N LEU A 194 -4.29 2.03 5.51
CA LEU A 194 -3.70 2.82 4.43
C LEU A 194 -3.95 4.32 4.63
N LYS A 195 -5.16 4.73 5.02
CA LYS A 195 -5.45 6.14 5.31
C LYS A 195 -4.64 6.66 6.50
N ARG A 196 -4.34 5.83 7.50
CA ARG A 196 -3.38 6.16 8.57
C ARG A 196 -1.96 6.32 8.03
N MET A 197 -1.51 5.45 7.13
CA MET A 197 -0.16 5.52 6.54
C MET A 197 0.09 6.81 5.75
N GLN A 198 -0.94 7.47 5.23
CA GLN A 198 -0.79 8.81 4.63
C GLN A 198 -0.23 9.82 5.63
N GLY A 199 -0.50 9.68 6.93
CA GLY A 199 0.07 10.54 7.99
C GLY A 199 1.59 10.57 8.03
N TYR A 200 2.26 9.52 7.53
CA TYR A 200 3.71 9.38 7.46
C TYR A 200 4.30 9.97 6.16
N MET A 201 3.45 10.39 5.22
CA MET A 201 3.90 10.97 3.95
C MET A 201 4.19 12.48 4.09
N PRO A 202 5.14 13.02 3.31
CA PRO A 202 5.35 14.46 3.20
C PRO A 202 4.06 15.22 2.92
N ARG A 203 3.95 16.45 3.43
CA ARG A 203 2.74 17.28 3.30
C ARG A 203 2.28 17.44 1.85
N HIS A 204 3.22 17.66 0.93
CA HIS A 204 2.89 17.84 -0.49
C HIS A 204 2.35 16.57 -1.14
N HIS A 205 2.84 15.38 -0.74
CA HIS A 205 2.34 14.11 -1.25
C HIS A 205 0.91 13.85 -0.75
N ARG A 206 0.64 14.12 0.53
CA ARG A 206 -0.74 14.07 1.05
C ARG A 206 -1.68 15.03 0.33
N ALA A 207 -1.22 16.26 0.10
CA ALA A 207 -2.01 17.27 -0.62
C ALA A 207 -2.31 16.82 -2.05
N PHE A 208 -1.32 16.23 -2.74
CA PHE A 208 -1.49 15.63 -4.06
C PHE A 208 -2.52 14.49 -4.06
N LEU A 209 -2.41 13.53 -3.14
CA LEU A 209 -3.38 12.43 -3.04
C LEU A 209 -4.80 12.93 -2.77
N ASN A 210 -4.94 13.93 -1.89
CA ASN A 210 -6.23 14.57 -1.65
C ASN A 210 -6.76 15.29 -2.90
N HIS A 211 -5.90 15.96 -3.67
CA HIS A 211 -6.32 16.61 -4.91
C HIS A 211 -6.79 15.58 -5.95
N LEU A 212 -6.01 14.51 -6.14
CA LEU A 212 -6.32 13.41 -7.05
C LEU A 212 -7.66 12.73 -6.70
N ALA A 213 -7.90 12.47 -5.42
CA ALA A 213 -9.14 11.85 -4.93
C ALA A 213 -10.39 12.74 -5.09
N ASN A 214 -10.22 14.06 -5.21
CA ASN A 214 -11.31 15.01 -5.38
C ASN A 214 -11.39 15.56 -6.81
N THR A 215 -10.83 14.84 -7.79
CA THR A 215 -10.95 15.23 -9.20
C THR A 215 -12.43 15.21 -9.64
N PRO A 216 -12.91 16.22 -10.39
CA PRO A 216 -14.32 16.29 -10.79
C PRO A 216 -14.73 15.25 -11.83
N ARG A 217 -13.75 14.62 -12.51
CA ARG A 217 -13.97 13.56 -13.51
C ARG A 217 -13.10 12.35 -13.18
N PRO A 218 -13.54 11.45 -12.30
CA PRO A 218 -12.81 10.21 -11.99
C PRO A 218 -12.70 9.32 -13.23
N LEU A 219 -11.53 8.70 -13.43
CA LEU A 219 -11.29 7.84 -14.59
C LEU A 219 -12.29 6.70 -14.71
N ARG A 220 -12.62 6.06 -13.58
CA ARG A 220 -13.58 4.95 -13.56
C ARG A 220 -14.95 5.36 -14.10
N ASP A 221 -15.44 6.54 -13.71
CA ASP A 221 -16.75 7.05 -14.13
C ASP A 221 -16.73 7.44 -15.61
N PHE A 222 -15.62 8.02 -16.08
CA PHE A 222 -15.40 8.32 -17.49
C PHE A 222 -15.48 7.05 -18.35
N VAL A 223 -14.75 5.99 -17.95
CA VAL A 223 -14.71 4.70 -18.67
C VAL A 223 -16.11 4.06 -18.70
N LEU A 224 -16.83 4.05 -17.58
CA LEU A 224 -18.20 3.54 -17.49
C LEU A 224 -19.17 4.29 -18.40
N THR A 225 -19.04 5.61 -18.46
CA THR A 225 -19.89 6.43 -19.33
C THR A 225 -19.62 6.10 -20.80
N LYS A 226 -18.34 6.06 -21.20
CA LYS A 226 -17.93 5.76 -22.58
C LYS A 226 -18.30 4.35 -23.04
N SER A 227 -18.23 3.34 -22.16
CA SER A 227 -18.63 1.99 -22.53
C SER A 227 -20.15 1.88 -22.80
N GLN A 228 -20.97 2.72 -22.16
CA GLN A 228 -22.42 2.73 -22.33
C GLN A 228 -22.91 3.57 -23.51
N GLU A 229 -22.16 4.60 -23.92
CA GLU A 229 -22.52 5.50 -25.03
C GLU A 229 -22.73 4.75 -26.36
N GLY A 230 -22.00 3.64 -26.60
CA GLY A 230 -22.12 2.84 -27.83
C GLY A 230 -23.35 1.91 -27.90
N GLY A 231 -24.07 1.71 -26.79
CA GLY A 231 -25.22 0.78 -26.72
C GLY A 231 -26.60 1.44 -26.90
N ALA A 232 -26.67 2.78 -26.85
CA ALA A 232 -27.94 3.52 -26.82
C ALA A 232 -28.47 3.93 -28.20
N SER A 233 -27.60 4.02 -29.22
CA SER A 233 -28.02 4.21 -30.61
C SER A 233 -28.39 2.85 -31.19
N GLY A 234 -29.69 2.56 -31.31
CA GLY A 234 -30.25 1.33 -31.89
C GLY A 234 -29.97 1.11 -33.39
N GLU A 235 -28.82 1.56 -33.89
CA GLU A 235 -28.31 1.18 -35.19
C GLU A 235 -27.50 -0.10 -35.03
N GLU A 236 -27.99 -1.19 -35.64
CA GLU A 236 -27.26 -2.45 -35.76
C GLU A 236 -25.82 -2.18 -36.23
N GLN A 237 -24.85 -2.29 -35.31
CA GLN A 237 -23.44 -2.18 -35.63
C GLN A 237 -23.03 -3.42 -36.44
N LYS A 238 -23.22 -3.35 -37.76
CA LYS A 238 -22.89 -4.38 -38.77
C LYS A 238 -21.40 -4.49 -39.08
N SER A 239 -20.52 -4.01 -38.21
CA SER A 239 -19.07 -4.16 -38.33
C SER A 239 -18.55 -4.72 -37.02
N GLY A 240 -18.06 -5.96 -37.03
CA GLY A 240 -17.54 -6.67 -35.86
C GLY A 240 -16.21 -6.12 -35.34
N GLY A 241 -16.10 -4.80 -35.17
CA GLY A 241 -14.97 -4.12 -34.53
C GLY A 241 -15.40 -3.48 -33.22
N ASP A 242 -14.58 -3.63 -32.18
CA ASP A 242 -14.85 -3.07 -30.86
C ASP A 242 -15.02 -1.55 -30.92
N SER A 243 -16.07 -1.04 -30.25
CA SER A 243 -16.29 0.39 -30.10
C SER A 243 -15.16 1.03 -29.29
N ASP A 244 -14.91 2.33 -29.47
CA ASP A 244 -13.88 3.01 -28.68
C ASP A 244 -14.21 2.99 -27.17
N GLY A 245 -15.50 2.94 -26.82
CA GLY A 245 -15.98 2.70 -25.46
C GLY A 245 -15.60 1.32 -24.91
N GLN A 246 -15.65 0.28 -25.75
CA GLN A 246 -15.24 -1.07 -25.35
C GLN A 246 -13.72 -1.16 -25.18
N LYS A 247 -12.96 -0.56 -26.09
CA LYS A 247 -11.49 -0.56 -26.01
C LYS A 247 -10.98 0.15 -24.75
N VAL A 248 -11.55 1.30 -24.40
CA VAL A 248 -11.13 2.02 -23.18
C VAL A 248 -11.50 1.24 -21.91
N LEU A 249 -12.64 0.53 -21.92
CA LEU A 249 -13.05 -0.38 -20.85
C LEU A 249 -12.05 -1.54 -20.67
N GLU A 250 -11.67 -2.18 -21.77
CA GLU A 250 -10.68 -3.26 -21.78
C GLU A 250 -9.31 -2.78 -21.31
N ALA A 251 -8.85 -1.62 -21.77
CA ALA A 251 -7.59 -1.03 -21.35
C ALA A 251 -7.59 -0.69 -19.84
N TYR A 252 -8.68 -0.11 -19.33
CA TYR A 252 -8.86 0.14 -17.89
C TYR A 252 -8.78 -1.15 -17.07
N ASN A 253 -9.53 -2.18 -17.48
CA ASN A 253 -9.48 -3.49 -16.83
C ASN A 253 -8.08 -4.12 -16.90
N GLY A 254 -7.35 -3.91 -18.00
CA GLY A 254 -5.95 -4.29 -18.15
C GLY A 254 -5.04 -3.64 -17.11
N ALA A 255 -5.20 -2.33 -16.86
CA ALA A 255 -4.44 -1.61 -15.84
C ALA A 255 -4.79 -2.06 -14.40
N VAL A 256 -6.07 -2.27 -14.09
CA VAL A 256 -6.52 -2.82 -12.80
C VAL A 256 -5.97 -4.24 -12.58
N GLN A 257 -5.98 -5.07 -13.62
CA GLN A 257 -5.41 -6.42 -13.56
C GLN A 257 -3.89 -6.39 -13.36
N ALA A 258 -3.18 -5.46 -14.02
CA ALA A 258 -1.74 -5.25 -13.78
C ALA A 258 -1.47 -4.87 -12.31
N LEU A 259 -2.29 -3.99 -11.72
CA LEU A 259 -2.18 -3.61 -10.31
C LEU A 259 -2.44 -4.80 -9.36
N LYS A 260 -3.39 -5.67 -9.70
CA LYS A 260 -3.62 -6.92 -8.96
C LYS A 260 -2.40 -7.84 -9.03
N VAL A 261 -1.80 -8.00 -10.20
CA VAL A 261 -0.57 -8.81 -10.38
C VAL A 261 0.61 -8.20 -9.61
N PHE A 262 0.73 -6.87 -9.59
CA PHE A 262 1.72 -6.17 -8.75
C PHE A 262 1.55 -6.54 -7.26
N ARG A 263 0.31 -6.54 -6.75
CA ARG A 263 0.00 -6.95 -5.36
C ARG A 263 0.28 -8.43 -5.10
N ASP A 264 0.05 -9.30 -6.08
CA ASP A 264 0.44 -10.73 -5.99
C ASP A 264 1.95 -10.88 -5.82
N LYS A 265 2.74 -10.16 -6.64
CA LYS A 265 4.21 -10.15 -6.54
C LYS A 265 4.66 -9.63 -5.17
N HIS A 266 4.03 -8.57 -4.66
CA HIS A 266 4.32 -8.07 -3.31
C HIS A 266 4.00 -9.11 -2.22
N MET A 267 2.89 -9.85 -2.34
CA MET A 267 2.59 -10.95 -1.43
C MET A 267 3.65 -12.07 -1.48
N ILE A 268 4.19 -12.38 -2.66
CA ILE A 268 5.30 -13.35 -2.81
C ILE A 268 6.53 -12.86 -2.05
N ILE A 269 6.93 -11.60 -2.23
CA ILE A 269 8.04 -11.00 -1.49
C ILE A 269 7.79 -11.07 0.01
N VAL A 270 6.60 -10.72 0.50
CA VAL A 270 6.28 -10.81 1.92
C VAL A 270 6.34 -12.25 2.45
N ALA A 271 5.86 -13.23 1.68
CA ALA A 271 5.97 -14.63 2.04
C ALA A 271 7.44 -15.07 2.17
N LEU A 272 8.30 -14.63 1.25
CA LEU A 272 9.71 -14.98 1.23
C LEU A 272 10.53 -14.25 2.30
N TYR A 273 10.29 -12.95 2.53
CA TYR A 273 11.12 -12.09 3.39
C TYR A 273 10.64 -11.98 4.82
N ILE A 274 9.37 -12.32 5.09
CA ILE A 274 8.79 -12.24 6.44
C ILE A 274 8.37 -13.61 6.92
N ILE A 275 7.46 -14.27 6.20
CA ILE A 275 6.82 -15.50 6.69
C ILE A 275 7.82 -16.66 6.70
N GLY A 276 8.59 -16.84 5.64
CA GLY A 276 9.60 -17.90 5.51
C GLY A 276 10.65 -17.85 6.63
N PRO A 277 11.37 -16.73 6.82
CA PRO A 277 12.32 -16.56 7.91
C PRO A 277 11.68 -16.73 9.28
N ALA A 278 10.52 -16.10 9.53
CA ALA A 278 9.83 -16.20 10.83
C ALA A 278 9.45 -17.64 11.23
N ARG A 279 9.17 -18.51 10.26
CA ARG A 279 8.88 -19.94 10.53
C ARG A 279 10.14 -20.77 10.79
N ARG A 280 11.31 -20.33 10.32
CA ARG A 280 12.59 -21.00 10.49
C ARG A 280 13.33 -20.56 11.75
N THR A 281 13.02 -19.37 12.27
CA THR A 281 13.46 -18.93 13.59
C THR A 281 12.79 -19.79 14.67
N PRO A 282 13.54 -20.55 15.49
CA PRO A 282 12.97 -21.25 16.63
C PRO A 282 12.27 -20.26 17.57
N ALA A 283 11.14 -20.65 18.15
CA ALA A 283 10.47 -19.86 19.18
C ALA A 283 11.41 -19.71 20.39
N GLY A 284 12.19 -18.62 20.42
CA GLY A 284 13.20 -18.37 21.44
C GLY A 284 14.48 -17.66 20.98
N SER A 285 14.74 -17.48 19.68
CA SER A 285 15.95 -16.79 19.19
C SER A 285 15.70 -15.37 18.70
N VAL A 286 14.95 -14.58 19.47
CA VAL A 286 15.08 -13.12 19.41
C VAL A 286 16.27 -12.77 20.32
N PRO A 287 17.28 -12.00 19.89
CA PRO A 287 18.23 -11.44 20.83
C PRO A 287 17.50 -10.40 21.69
N SER A 288 16.84 -10.87 22.74
CA SER A 288 16.52 -10.05 23.90
C SER A 288 17.85 -9.75 24.56
N THR A 289 18.38 -8.55 24.36
CA THR A 289 19.47 -8.03 25.19
C THR A 289 19.01 -8.05 26.65
N GLY A 290 19.57 -8.97 27.44
CA GLY A 290 19.45 -9.00 28.90
C GLY A 290 18.42 -10.00 29.45
N SER A 291 18.89 -11.19 29.81
CA SER A 291 18.74 -11.78 31.16
C SER A 291 19.01 -13.28 31.11
N SER A 292 20.00 -13.70 31.89
CA SER A 292 20.33 -15.09 32.21
C SER A 292 19.15 -15.76 32.91
N GLY A 293 18.66 -16.88 32.37
CA GLY A 293 17.59 -17.65 33.02
C GLY A 293 17.37 -19.00 32.36
N THR A 294 17.81 -20.06 33.04
CA THR A 294 17.62 -21.47 32.69
C THR A 294 16.13 -21.83 32.65
N ARG A 295 15.65 -22.57 31.61
CA ARG A 295 14.89 -23.84 31.80
C ARG A 295 14.31 -24.48 30.53
N ALA A 296 14.51 -25.81 30.52
CA ALA A 296 13.63 -26.93 30.21
C ALA A 296 12.32 -26.73 29.41
N SER A 297 12.20 -27.64 28.44
CA SER A 297 11.08 -28.09 27.62
C SER A 297 9.67 -28.05 28.22
N LYS A 298 8.71 -27.61 27.40
CA LYS A 298 7.35 -28.16 27.30
C LYS A 298 6.69 -27.74 25.99
N GLU A 299 6.53 -28.70 25.09
CA GLU A 299 5.66 -28.60 23.91
C GLU A 299 4.20 -28.45 24.39
N LYS A 300 3.65 -27.26 24.22
CA LYS A 300 2.21 -27.05 24.04
C LYS A 300 2.04 -26.37 22.70
N GLU A 301 1.16 -26.92 21.88
CA GLU A 301 0.72 -26.38 20.61
C GLU A 301 0.02 -25.03 20.86
N ALA A 302 0.84 -23.98 21.02
CA ALA A 302 0.37 -22.63 21.20
C ALA A 302 -0.22 -22.17 19.87
N LYS A 303 -1.48 -21.71 19.89
CA LYS A 303 -2.05 -20.90 18.80
C LYS A 303 -1.01 -19.84 18.45
N ARG A 304 -0.33 -20.01 17.31
CA ARG A 304 0.70 -19.09 16.86
C ARG A 304 0.07 -17.71 16.68
N GLU A 305 0.59 -16.71 17.37
CA GLU A 305 0.13 -15.34 17.21
C GLU A 305 0.24 -14.90 15.74
N PRO A 306 -0.73 -14.10 15.24
CA PRO A 306 -0.68 -13.59 13.88
C PRO A 306 0.59 -12.77 13.66
N LEU A 307 1.29 -13.06 12.56
CA LEU A 307 2.51 -12.35 12.16
C LEU A 307 2.21 -10.88 11.88
N LYS A 308 2.71 -10.01 12.76
CA LYS A 308 2.59 -8.56 12.59
C LYS A 308 3.64 -8.02 11.63
N GLY A 309 3.22 -7.12 10.73
CA GLY A 309 4.10 -6.28 9.93
C GLY A 309 4.83 -5.25 10.80
N THR A 310 5.80 -4.53 10.22
CA THR A 310 6.51 -3.42 10.89
C THR A 310 5.57 -2.27 11.27
N GLY A 311 4.49 -2.08 10.52
CA GLY A 311 3.39 -1.14 10.84
C GLY A 311 2.29 -1.72 11.74
N GLY A 312 2.54 -2.85 12.42
CA GLY A 312 1.66 -3.40 13.46
C GLY A 312 0.41 -4.17 12.99
N THR A 313 0.15 -4.28 11.68
CA THR A 313 -1.00 -5.02 11.13
C THR A 313 -0.75 -6.52 11.01
N ASP A 314 -1.82 -7.33 11.08
CA ASP A 314 -1.78 -8.74 10.63
C ASP A 314 -1.45 -8.76 9.14
N LEU A 315 -0.18 -8.99 8.83
CA LEU A 315 0.41 -8.70 7.52
C LEU A 315 -0.25 -9.52 6.42
N VAL A 316 -0.54 -10.79 6.70
CA VAL A 316 -1.09 -11.72 5.71
C VAL A 316 -2.55 -11.39 5.42
N LYS A 317 -3.35 -11.12 6.46
CA LYS A 317 -4.77 -10.76 6.27
C LYS A 317 -4.90 -9.43 5.53
N PHE A 318 -4.09 -8.45 5.92
CA PHE A 318 -4.11 -7.13 5.30
C PHE A 318 -3.77 -7.20 3.79
N LEU A 319 -2.67 -7.85 3.42
CA LEU A 319 -2.26 -7.93 2.00
C LEU A 319 -3.24 -8.75 1.16
N LYS A 320 -3.78 -9.85 1.70
CA LYS A 320 -4.82 -10.62 1.02
C LYS A 320 -6.08 -9.79 0.79
N SER A 321 -6.53 -9.06 1.81
CA SER A 321 -7.69 -8.15 1.69
C SER A 321 -7.47 -7.14 0.57
N VAL A 322 -6.33 -6.43 0.59
CA VAL A 322 -6.01 -5.41 -0.42
C VAL A 322 -5.95 -6.01 -1.81
N ARG A 323 -5.37 -7.20 -1.99
CA ARG A 323 -5.33 -7.91 -3.28
C ARG A 323 -6.73 -8.31 -3.77
N ASP A 324 -7.52 -8.94 -2.90
CA ASP A 324 -8.83 -9.47 -3.27
C ASP A 324 -9.77 -8.31 -3.66
N GLN A 325 -9.68 -7.18 -2.94
CA GLN A 325 -10.41 -5.96 -3.23
C GLN A 325 -10.01 -5.27 -4.55
N THR A 326 -8.78 -5.47 -5.05
CA THR A 326 -8.41 -4.95 -6.39
C THR A 326 -9.24 -5.61 -7.48
N LYS A 327 -9.57 -6.89 -7.31
CA LYS A 327 -10.35 -7.65 -8.27
C LYS A 327 -11.78 -7.10 -8.37
N ASP A 328 -12.33 -6.63 -7.26
CA ASP A 328 -13.69 -6.07 -7.18
C ASP A 328 -13.81 -4.74 -7.95
N ALA A 329 -12.69 -4.12 -8.31
CA ALA A 329 -12.67 -2.95 -9.17
C ALA A 329 -12.68 -3.27 -10.67
N LEU A 330 -12.63 -4.55 -11.09
CA LEU A 330 -12.84 -4.87 -12.51
C LEU A 330 -14.27 -4.50 -12.91
N LEU A 331 -14.40 -3.86 -14.07
CA LEU A 331 -15.70 -3.51 -14.66
C LEU A 331 -16.17 -4.66 -15.54
N SER A 332 -17.39 -5.15 -15.30
CA SER A 332 -18.06 -6.12 -16.18
C SER A 332 -18.70 -5.41 -17.38
N ASP A 333 -18.75 -6.12 -18.51
CA ASP A 333 -19.43 -5.69 -19.73
C ASP A 333 -20.96 -5.55 -19.51
N GLU A 334 -21.49 -6.36 -18.59
CA GLU A 334 -22.87 -6.24 -18.12
C GLU A 334 -22.92 -5.33 -16.89
N GLY A 335 -23.62 -4.21 -17.03
CA GLY A 335 -23.85 -3.25 -15.95
C GLY A 335 -24.28 -3.94 -14.66
N SER A 336 -23.68 -3.51 -13.55
CA SER A 336 -24.01 -3.97 -12.22
C SER A 336 -25.50 -3.75 -11.94
N ARG A 337 -26.31 -4.80 -12.12
CA ARG A 337 -27.61 -4.94 -11.48
C ARG A 337 -27.38 -5.63 -10.15
N VAL A 338 -27.06 -4.85 -9.11
CA VAL A 338 -27.49 -5.09 -7.73
C VAL A 338 -27.78 -3.75 -7.07
#